data_AF-A0A1G9BFL0-F1
#
_entry.id   AF-A0A1G9BFL0-F1
#
_cell.length_a   1.000
_cell.length_b   1.000
_cell.length_c   1.000
_cell.angle_alpha   90.00
_cell.angle_beta   90.00
_cell.angle_gamma   90.00
#
_symmetry.space_group_name_H-M   'P 1'
#
loop_
_entity.id
_entity.type
_entity.pdbx_description
1 polymer ?
#
loop_
_entity_poly.entity_id
_entity_poly.type
_entity_poly.pdbx_seq_one_letter_code
_entity_poly.pdbx_strand_id
1 'polypeptide(L)'
;MLPRYKDIVELLKKGSTLEAQEQIMSLREGALELQEENQELKSRIRELEGKLEAIDFWENEKSRYYLVSPWRGPAQAYALKKSESEGEPPHLVCSNCFHQRQKVILNPKNKDGWIYLTCPACKAEITTGLRGVRGPQYAEEYTAEPG
;
A
#
# COMPACT_ATOMS: atom_id res chain seq x y z
N MET A 1 -28.98 -6.42 -27.08
CA MET A 1 -29.99 -5.36 -26.83
C MET A 1 -31.17 -6.05 -26.16
N LEU A 2 -31.46 -5.76 -24.89
CA LEU A 2 -32.48 -6.50 -24.13
C LEU A 2 -33.90 -6.21 -24.69
N PRO A 3 -34.75 -7.23 -24.89
CA PRO A 3 -36.15 -7.05 -25.29
C PRO A 3 -36.90 -6.15 -24.31
N ARG A 4 -37.83 -5.30 -24.77
CA ARG A 4 -38.63 -4.49 -23.85
C ARG A 4 -39.81 -5.32 -23.36
N TYR A 5 -40.16 -5.15 -22.09
CA TYR A 5 -41.31 -5.82 -21.48
C TYR A 5 -42.61 -5.69 -22.31
N LYS A 6 -42.83 -4.54 -22.94
CA LYS A 6 -44.02 -4.30 -23.79
C LYS A 6 -44.08 -5.23 -25.01
N ASP A 7 -42.94 -5.57 -25.59
CA ASP A 7 -42.84 -6.38 -26.81
C ASP A 7 -43.23 -7.85 -26.50
N ILE A 8 -42.78 -8.37 -25.35
CA ILE A 8 -43.12 -9.71 -24.86
C ILE A 8 -44.62 -9.82 -24.54
N VAL A 9 -45.19 -8.80 -23.90
CA VAL A 9 -46.62 -8.78 -23.57
C VAL A 9 -47.50 -8.75 -24.82
N GLU A 10 -47.08 -8.07 -25.88
CA GLU A 10 -47.79 -8.10 -27.16
C GLU A 10 -47.72 -9.47 -27.85
N LEU A 11 -46.56 -10.14 -27.83
CA LEU A 11 -46.40 -11.48 -28.38
C LEU A 11 -47.29 -12.51 -27.66
N LEU A 12 -47.35 -12.44 -26.32
CA LEU A 12 -48.23 -13.27 -25.51
C LEU A 12 -49.72 -13.04 -25.83
N LYS A 13 -50.13 -11.78 -26.06
CA LYS A 13 -51.52 -11.44 -26.44
C LYS A 13 -51.90 -11.94 -27.84
N LYS A 14 -50.93 -12.05 -28.75
CA LYS A 14 -51.13 -12.55 -30.12
C LYS A 14 -51.15 -14.08 -30.22
N GLY A 15 -50.89 -14.79 -29.11
CA GLY A 15 -50.81 -16.26 -29.08
C GLY A 15 -49.47 -16.84 -29.55
N SER A 16 -48.48 -15.98 -29.83
CA SER A 16 -47.11 -16.36 -30.22
C SER A 16 -46.30 -16.83 -29.00
N THR A 17 -46.62 -18.02 -28.50
CA THR A 17 -46.00 -18.57 -27.28
C THR A 17 -44.50 -18.88 -27.45
N LEU A 18 -44.06 -19.33 -28.63
CA LEU A 18 -42.66 -19.64 -28.91
C LEU A 18 -41.78 -18.37 -28.98
N GLU A 19 -42.19 -17.36 -29.76
CA GLU A 19 -41.46 -16.09 -29.87
C GLU A 19 -41.37 -15.36 -28.52
N ALA A 20 -42.43 -15.42 -27.72
CA ALA A 20 -42.42 -14.88 -26.37
C ALA A 20 -41.44 -15.63 -25.45
N GLN A 21 -41.33 -16.97 -25.57
CA GLN A 21 -40.34 -17.77 -24.83
C GLN A 21 -38.91 -17.43 -25.22
N GLU A 22 -38.62 -17.27 -26.52
CA GLU A 22 -37.31 -16.86 -27.02
C GLU A 22 -36.90 -15.48 -26.47
N GLN A 23 -37.80 -14.51 -26.46
CA GLN A 23 -37.51 -13.20 -25.87
C GLN A 23 -37.32 -13.25 -24.35
N ILE A 24 -38.06 -14.10 -23.64
CA ILE A 24 -37.85 -14.31 -22.20
C ILE A 24 -36.49 -14.95 -21.93
N MET A 25 -36.05 -15.89 -22.77
CA MET A 25 -34.71 -16.49 -22.65
C MET A 25 -33.63 -15.43 -22.89
N SER A 26 -33.74 -14.64 -23.96
CA SER A 26 -32.80 -13.55 -24.25
C SER A 26 -32.74 -12.51 -23.12
N LEU A 27 -33.89 -12.20 -22.49
CA LEU A 27 -33.93 -11.35 -21.31
C LEU A 27 -33.18 -11.96 -20.12
N ARG A 28 -33.36 -13.25 -19.87
CA ARG A 28 -32.68 -13.95 -18.77
C ARG A 28 -31.18 -14.01 -19.00
N GLU A 29 -30.75 -14.29 -20.22
CA GLU A 29 -29.34 -14.28 -20.61
C GLU A 29 -28.73 -12.91 -20.36
N GLY A 30 -29.31 -11.84 -20.89
CA GLY A 30 -28.76 -10.50 -20.65
C GLY A 30 -28.89 -10.03 -19.19
N ALA A 31 -29.87 -10.52 -18.42
CA ALA A 31 -29.93 -10.26 -16.98
C ALA A 31 -28.81 -10.98 -16.21
N LEU A 32 -28.45 -12.21 -16.62
CA LEU A 32 -27.32 -12.94 -16.07
C LEU A 32 -25.99 -12.26 -16.43
N GLU A 33 -25.80 -11.86 -17.69
CA GLU A 33 -24.62 -11.10 -18.13
C GLU A 33 -24.45 -9.80 -17.32
N LEU A 34 -25.53 -9.02 -17.15
CA LEU A 34 -25.50 -7.81 -16.34
C LEU A 34 -25.21 -8.10 -14.86
N GLN A 35 -25.70 -9.24 -14.33
CA GLN A 35 -25.43 -9.64 -12.96
C GLN A 35 -23.96 -10.03 -12.77
N GLU A 36 -23.39 -10.77 -13.71
CA GLU A 36 -21.96 -11.15 -13.73
C GLU A 36 -21.07 -9.90 -13.83
N GLU A 37 -21.37 -8.99 -14.77
CA GLU A 37 -20.65 -7.73 -14.92
C GLU A 37 -20.75 -6.89 -13.64
N ASN A 38 -21.93 -6.80 -13.02
CA ASN A 38 -22.12 -6.07 -11.77
C ASN A 38 -21.30 -6.67 -10.61
N GLN A 39 -21.21 -8.00 -10.56
CA GLN A 39 -20.40 -8.70 -9.56
C GLN A 39 -18.90 -8.44 -9.78
N GLU A 40 -18.43 -8.48 -11.01
CA GLU A 40 -17.04 -8.16 -11.36
C GLU A 40 -16.70 -6.71 -10.99
N LEU A 41 -17.55 -5.76 -11.38
CA LEU A 41 -17.38 -4.34 -11.07
C LEU A 41 -17.35 -4.11 -9.56
N LYS A 42 -18.25 -4.73 -8.79
CA LYS A 42 -18.23 -4.67 -7.31
C LYS A 42 -16.94 -5.24 -6.72
N SER A 43 -16.43 -6.34 -7.28
CA SER A 43 -15.15 -6.91 -6.83
C SER A 43 -14.00 -5.94 -7.07
N ARG A 44 -13.95 -5.32 -8.25
CA ARG A 44 -12.93 -4.33 -8.61
C ARG A 44 -13.01 -3.07 -7.74
N ILE A 45 -14.21 -2.60 -7.43
CA ILE A 45 -14.42 -1.47 -6.52
C ILE A 45 -13.79 -1.78 -5.15
N ARG A 46 -14.12 -2.92 -4.54
CA ARG A 46 -13.55 -3.32 -3.25
C ARG A 46 -12.03 -3.44 -3.29
N GLU A 47 -11.48 -4.00 -4.37
CA GLU A 47 -10.02 -4.10 -4.53
C GLU A 47 -9.36 -2.72 -4.62
N LEU A 48 -9.95 -1.80 -5.37
CA LEU A 48 -9.43 -0.44 -5.53
C LEU A 48 -9.57 0.38 -4.24
N GLU A 49 -10.70 0.28 -3.54
CA GLU A 49 -10.91 0.88 -2.22
C GLU A 49 -9.84 0.39 -1.23
N GLY A 50 -9.59 -0.91 -1.16
CA GLY A 50 -8.53 -1.46 -0.31
C GLY A 50 -7.12 -0.97 -0.68
N LYS A 51 -6.84 -0.77 -1.97
CA LYS A 51 -5.57 -0.17 -2.41
C LYS A 51 -5.44 1.30 -2.01
N LEU A 52 -6.54 2.07 -2.06
CA LEU A 52 -6.55 3.47 -1.63
C LEU A 52 -6.30 3.58 -0.13
N GLU A 53 -6.99 2.79 0.69
CA GLU A 53 -6.77 2.76 2.14
C GLU A 53 -5.32 2.41 2.51
N ALA A 54 -4.71 1.45 1.80
CA ALA A 54 -3.31 1.09 2.00
C ALA A 54 -2.33 2.23 1.64
N ILE A 55 -2.66 3.03 0.62
CA ILE A 55 -1.88 4.21 0.24
C ILE A 55 -2.01 5.29 1.31
N ASP A 56 -3.22 5.58 1.77
CA ASP A 56 -3.48 6.60 2.79
C ASP A 56 -2.79 6.25 4.11
N PHE A 57 -2.88 4.99 4.54
CA PHE A 57 -2.15 4.49 5.69
C PHE A 57 -0.64 4.69 5.53
N TRP A 58 -0.10 4.36 4.35
CA TRP A 58 1.32 4.52 4.09
C TRP A 58 1.76 5.99 4.09
N GLU A 59 1.01 6.91 3.50
CA GLU A 59 1.38 8.33 3.51
C GLU A 59 1.32 8.92 4.92
N ASN A 60 0.36 8.48 5.76
CA ASN A 60 0.35 8.82 7.18
C ASN A 60 1.62 8.30 7.87
N GLU A 61 1.91 6.99 7.75
CA GLU A 61 3.11 6.39 8.35
C GLU A 61 4.39 7.10 7.86
N LYS A 62 4.48 7.41 6.57
CA LYS A 62 5.62 8.12 5.97
C LYS A 62 5.82 9.51 6.56
N SER A 63 4.73 10.22 6.89
CA SER A 63 4.79 11.57 7.47
C SER A 63 5.49 11.60 8.84
N ARG A 64 5.51 10.46 9.55
CA ARG A 64 6.15 10.28 10.86
C ARG A 64 7.68 10.20 10.80
N TYR A 65 8.24 10.01 9.60
CA TYR A 65 9.68 9.85 9.42
C TYR A 65 10.30 10.99 8.63
N TYR A 66 11.62 11.14 8.75
CA TYR A 66 12.41 12.08 7.97
C TYR A 66 13.70 11.43 7.48
N LEU A 67 14.10 11.72 6.25
CA LEU A 67 15.36 11.22 5.70
C LEU A 67 16.52 11.97 6.34
N VAL A 68 17.41 11.23 6.99
CA VAL A 68 18.56 11.78 7.69
C VAL A 68 19.85 11.15 7.18
N SER A 69 20.97 11.82 7.45
CA SER A 69 22.32 11.27 7.32
C SER A 69 22.94 11.18 8.73
N PRO A 70 22.60 10.14 9.53
CA PRO A 70 23.01 10.04 10.93
C PRO A 70 24.52 9.99 11.16
N TRP A 71 25.26 9.70 10.09
CA TRP A 71 26.69 9.45 10.10
C TRP A 71 27.39 10.51 9.25
N ARG A 72 28.67 10.76 9.51
CA ARG A 72 29.51 11.73 8.79
C ARG A 72 29.87 11.30 7.35
N GLY A 73 28.94 10.68 6.64
CA GLY A 73 29.09 10.14 5.28
C GLY A 73 27.77 10.17 4.50
N PRO A 74 27.77 9.72 3.24
CA PRO A 74 26.60 9.81 2.34
C PRO A 74 25.49 8.80 2.67
N ALA A 75 25.70 7.96 3.69
CA ALA A 75 24.74 6.94 4.09
C ALA A 75 23.50 7.57 4.72
N GLN A 76 22.33 7.23 4.18
CA GLN A 76 21.05 7.77 4.60
C GLN A 76 20.11 6.68 5.13
N ALA A 77 19.31 7.04 6.12
CA ALA A 77 18.24 6.24 6.68
C ALA A 77 17.07 7.16 7.04
N TYR A 78 15.87 6.59 7.20
CA TYR A 78 14.75 7.37 7.74
C TYR A 78 14.74 7.23 9.26
N ALA A 79 14.65 8.36 9.97
CA ALA A 79 14.51 8.41 11.42
C ALA A 79 13.09 8.80 11.80
N LEU A 80 12.57 8.21 12.88
CA LEU A 80 11.30 8.60 13.48
C LEU A 80 11.39 10.05 13.99
N LYS A 81 10.40 10.88 13.69
CA LYS A 81 10.28 12.23 14.27
C LYS A 81 9.83 12.14 15.72
N LYS A 82 10.39 12.97 16.58
CA LYS A 82 10.01 12.98 18.00
C LYS A 82 8.55 13.38 18.20
N SER A 83 8.07 14.37 17.43
CA SER A 83 6.68 14.86 17.51
C SER A 83 5.66 13.80 17.13
N GLU A 84 6.02 12.91 16.20
CA GLU A 84 5.15 11.85 15.65
C GLU A 84 5.46 10.46 16.25
N SER A 85 6.20 10.44 17.36
CA SER A 85 6.70 9.19 17.95
C SER A 85 5.61 8.39 18.64
N GLU A 86 4.56 9.05 19.15
CA GLU A 86 3.48 8.40 19.91
C GLU A 86 3.99 7.48 21.05
N GLY A 87 5.17 7.80 21.62
CA GLY A 87 5.81 7.00 22.66
C GLY A 87 6.74 5.90 22.16
N GLU A 88 6.87 5.71 20.85
CA GLU A 88 7.85 4.79 20.26
C GLU A 88 9.30 5.29 20.50
N PRO A 89 10.24 4.40 20.82
CA PRO A 89 11.64 4.75 20.95
C PRO A 89 12.22 5.16 19.58
N PRO A 90 13.27 6.01 19.57
CA PRO A 90 13.93 6.40 18.34
C PRO A 90 14.49 5.17 17.62
N HIS A 91 14.30 5.12 16.30
CA HIS A 91 14.79 4.03 15.47
C HIS A 91 15.05 4.50 14.04
N LEU A 92 15.92 3.77 13.35
CA LEU A 92 16.26 4.02 11.95
C LEU A 92 15.65 2.94 11.08
N VAL A 93 15.04 3.34 9.97
CA VAL A 93 14.44 2.43 9.00
C VAL A 93 15.14 2.53 7.65
N CYS A 94 15.17 1.40 6.95
CA CYS A 94 15.89 1.23 5.70
C CYS A 94 15.32 2.13 4.61
N SER A 95 16.14 3.03 4.04
CA SER A 95 15.74 3.92 2.95
C SER A 95 15.20 3.19 1.73
N ASN A 96 15.80 2.06 1.35
CA ASN A 96 15.36 1.27 0.20
C ASN A 96 13.96 0.65 0.42
N CYS A 97 13.73 0.01 1.57
CA CYS A 97 12.41 -0.57 1.89
C CYS A 97 11.35 0.53 2.08
N PHE A 98 11.74 1.67 2.66
CA PHE A 98 10.83 2.78 2.89
C PHE A 98 10.34 3.38 1.57
N HIS A 99 11.20 3.50 0.55
CA HIS A 99 10.76 3.91 -0.80
C HIS A 99 9.83 2.89 -1.48
N GLN A 100 9.87 1.63 -1.05
CA GLN A 100 8.99 0.56 -1.51
C GLN A 100 7.73 0.41 -0.64
N ARG A 101 7.37 1.45 0.12
CA ARG A 101 6.22 1.47 1.03
C ARG A 101 6.27 0.41 2.14
N GLN A 102 7.47 0.13 2.65
CA GLN A 102 7.68 -0.85 3.71
C GLN A 102 8.53 -0.27 4.84
N LYS A 103 7.95 -0.20 6.05
CA LYS A 103 8.71 0.14 7.26
C LYS A 103 9.54 -1.07 7.69
N VAL A 104 10.86 -0.96 7.62
CA VAL A 104 11.79 -2.00 8.09
C VAL A 104 12.88 -1.37 8.93
N ILE A 105 12.89 -1.70 10.22
CA ILE A 105 13.88 -1.23 11.18
C ILE A 105 15.24 -1.86 10.87
N LEU A 106 16.26 -1.01 10.87
CA LEU A 106 17.65 -1.42 10.65
C LEU A 106 18.24 -1.99 11.95
N ASN A 107 18.94 -3.11 11.82
CA ASN A 107 19.57 -3.79 12.95
C ASN A 107 21.09 -3.59 12.94
N PRO A 108 21.71 -3.30 14.09
CA PRO A 108 23.15 -3.18 14.20
C PRO A 108 23.85 -4.53 14.04
N LYS A 109 24.99 -4.52 13.36
CA LYS A 109 25.89 -5.66 13.18
C LYS A 109 27.32 -5.17 13.37
N ASN A 110 28.06 -5.82 14.26
CA ASN A 110 29.49 -5.55 14.42
C ASN A 110 30.29 -6.42 13.45
N LYS A 111 31.24 -5.81 12.75
CA LYS A 111 32.22 -6.53 11.93
C LYS A 111 33.57 -5.84 12.07
N ASP A 112 34.57 -6.58 12.56
CA ASP A 112 35.94 -6.09 12.76
C ASP A 112 36.04 -4.80 13.59
N GLY A 113 35.15 -4.65 14.60
CA GLY A 113 35.09 -3.47 15.46
C GLY A 113 34.36 -2.26 14.84
N TRP A 114 33.84 -2.38 13.61
CA TRP A 114 33.01 -1.37 12.97
C TRP A 114 31.53 -1.74 13.08
N ILE A 115 30.68 -0.73 13.24
CA ILE A 115 29.23 -0.92 13.28
C ILE A 115 28.64 -0.72 11.89
N TYR A 116 27.86 -1.70 11.46
CA TYR A 116 27.04 -1.66 10.27
C TYR A 116 25.58 -1.72 10.67
N LEU A 117 24.71 -1.06 9.91
CA LEU A 117 23.28 -1.28 9.98
C LEU A 117 22.83 -2.18 8.85
N THR A 118 22.02 -3.17 9.18
CA THR A 118 21.56 -4.19 8.23
C THR A 118 20.05 -4.23 8.17
N CYS A 119 19.52 -4.27 6.96
CA CYS A 119 18.09 -4.44 6.75
C CYS A 119 17.73 -5.94 6.73
N PRO A 120 16.85 -6.43 7.61
CA PRO A 120 16.45 -7.85 7.60
C PRO A 120 15.68 -8.24 6.34
N ALA A 121 14.97 -7.31 5.69
CA ALA A 121 14.17 -7.57 4.49
C ALA A 121 15.03 -7.59 3.22
N CYS A 122 15.60 -6.45 2.82
CA CYS A 122 16.33 -6.32 1.55
C CYS A 122 17.83 -6.62 1.64
N LYS A 123 18.35 -6.95 2.84
CA LYS A 123 19.78 -7.24 3.10
C LYS A 123 20.75 -6.09 2.83
N ALA A 124 20.25 -4.87 2.62
CA ALA A 124 21.10 -3.69 2.51
C ALA A 124 21.97 -3.54 3.77
N GLU A 125 23.27 -3.35 3.58
CA GLU A 125 24.24 -3.05 4.64
C GLU A 125 24.68 -1.59 4.50
N ILE A 126 24.58 -0.83 5.60
CA ILE A 126 24.94 0.58 5.67
C ILE A 126 26.11 0.73 6.64
N THR A 127 27.24 1.26 6.15
CA THR A 127 28.38 1.56 7.02
C THR A 127 28.07 2.82 7.83
N THR A 128 28.21 2.72 9.16
CA THR A 128 28.04 3.88 10.05
C THR A 128 29.31 4.74 10.14
N GLY A 129 30.46 4.20 9.73
CA GLY A 129 31.77 4.82 9.97
C GLY A 129 32.13 4.97 11.45
N LEU A 130 31.41 4.30 12.36
CA LEU A 130 31.64 4.34 13.80
C LEU A 130 32.16 3.00 14.31
N ARG A 131 33.03 3.07 15.33
CA ARG A 131 33.54 1.90 16.07
C ARG A 131 32.78 1.60 17.36
N GLY A 132 31.77 2.42 17.69
CA GLY A 132 30.95 2.29 18.89
C GLY A 132 29.50 2.68 18.60
N VAL A 133 28.58 2.24 19.47
CA VAL A 133 27.15 2.45 19.29
C VAL A 133 26.71 3.68 20.08
N ARG A 134 26.49 4.81 19.39
CA ARG A 134 25.45 5.74 19.83
C ARG A 134 24.13 5.15 19.35
N GLY A 135 23.16 5.00 20.25
CA GLY A 135 21.84 4.49 19.88
C GLY A 135 21.17 5.36 18.80
N PRO A 136 20.15 4.83 18.11
CA PRO A 136 19.33 5.65 17.23
C PRO A 136 18.74 6.85 17.99
N GLN A 137 18.58 7.96 17.29
CA GLN A 137 18.00 9.20 17.79
C GLN A 137 16.78 9.57 16.96
N TYR A 138 15.97 10.50 17.47
CA TYR A 138 14.89 11.06 16.67
C TYR A 138 15.45 11.91 15.53
N ALA A 139 14.66 12.11 14.48
CA ALA A 139 15.06 12.82 13.26
C ALA A 139 15.65 14.21 13.55
N GLU A 140 15.04 14.96 14.46
CA GLU A 140 15.41 16.32 14.83
C GLU A 140 16.81 16.39 15.45
N GLU A 141 17.28 15.32 16.07
CA GLU A 141 18.61 15.25 16.69
C GLU A 141 19.73 15.04 15.66
N TYR A 142 19.40 14.56 14.45
CA TYR A 142 20.35 14.40 13.35
C TYR A 142 20.44 15.64 12.45
N THR A 143 19.38 16.46 12.41
CA THR A 143 19.30 17.65 11.56
C THR A 143 19.67 18.93 12.30
N ALA A 144 19.68 18.92 13.63
CA ALA A 144 20.27 20.00 14.42
C ALA A 144 21.76 20.08 14.10
N GLU A 145 22.17 21.09 13.32
CA GLU A 145 23.57 21.35 13.03
C GLU A 145 24.37 21.39 14.34
N PRO A 146 25.53 20.71 14.44
CA PRO A 146 26.45 21.00 15.51
C PRO A 146 27.00 22.42 15.25
N GLY A 147 26.56 23.38 16.05
CA GLY A 147 27.15 24.71 16.09
C GLY A 147 28.64 24.69 16.42
#